data_AF-A0A1Q9CL78-F1
#
_entry.id   AF-A0A1Q9CL78-F1
#
_cell.length_a   1.000
_cell.length_b   1.000
_cell.length_c   1.000
_cell.angle_alpha   90.00
_cell.angle_beta   90.00
_cell.angle_gamma   90.00
#
_symmetry.space_group_name_H-M   'P 1'
#
loop_
_entity.id
_entity.type
_entity.pdbx_description
1 polymer ?
#
loop_
_entity_poly.entity_id
_entity_poly.type
_entity_poly.pdbx_seq_one_letter_code
_entity_poly.pdbx_strand_id
1 'polypeptide(L)'
;MRKDAPLSFLLRRAGARLAISFSISVDGSMFVMVCEDGRLRVFRFATMKMVRAYDESMEMFTAAQSDPNMGDLHLDRFDFGRRIAVEKEMRKSPAQMYQQALFDESCNFLVFTSLIGVKIVNLHTNKLVKILGKVEQTERFLGLALYQGKAQKKKAALGESVVEGENDQKESADPIALVTAYKKNRFYLFSAREPAEMTADLGRDVFNEKPSKEDAAVAASIRTENPLGKQATIHTTMGDIVVKLFYQECPKTVENFTVHCKNGYYDNIIFHRIIQGFMIQTGDPQGDGTGGESIWGGEFEDEFHRNLKHDRPFTLSMANAGPNTNGSQFFVTTVPCPWLDGKHTVFGRVLQGMDVVQNIEKTQTNCDDRPLVDIKIMTIKIIS
;
A
#
# COMPACT_ATOMS: atom_id res chain seq x y z
N MET A 1 4.78 -25.83 44.89
CA MET A 1 4.95 -24.40 45.20
C MET A 1 5.91 -24.26 46.37
N ARG A 2 7.15 -23.77 46.15
CA ARG A 2 8.00 -23.34 47.27
C ARG A 2 7.49 -21.98 47.73
N LYS A 3 7.05 -21.92 48.98
CA LYS A 3 6.57 -20.72 49.66
C LYS A 3 7.78 -19.83 49.98
N ASP A 4 7.65 -18.55 49.64
CA ASP A 4 8.32 -17.42 50.29
C ASP A 4 9.78 -17.06 49.93
N ALA A 5 10.25 -17.40 48.73
CA ALA A 5 11.41 -16.71 48.12
C ALA A 5 10.99 -16.08 46.78
N PRO A 6 11.32 -14.80 46.49
CA PRO A 6 11.10 -14.26 45.15
C PRO A 6 11.89 -15.12 44.15
N LEU A 7 11.18 -15.80 43.25
CA LEU A 7 11.78 -16.52 42.14
C LEU A 7 12.38 -15.48 41.17
N SER A 8 13.59 -15.00 41.45
CA SER A 8 14.34 -14.17 40.54
C SER A 8 15.06 -15.07 39.53
N PHE A 9 14.56 -15.10 38.30
CA PHE A 9 15.24 -15.80 37.21
C PHE A 9 16.21 -14.84 36.53
N LEU A 10 17.51 -15.05 36.77
CA LEU A 10 18.57 -14.25 36.14
C LEU A 10 18.58 -14.50 34.63
N LEU A 11 18.32 -13.46 33.84
CA LEU A 11 18.65 -13.42 32.39
C LEU A 11 20.17 -13.53 32.11
N ARG A 12 21.02 -13.75 33.13
CA ARG A 12 22.47 -13.67 33.04
C ARG A 12 23.09 -14.94 32.46
N ARG A 13 23.48 -14.84 31.19
CA ARG A 13 24.78 -15.35 30.73
C ARG A 13 25.59 -14.41 29.81
N ALA A 14 25.10 -13.22 29.44
CA ALA A 14 25.85 -12.32 28.54
C ALA A 14 25.41 -10.83 28.60
N GLY A 15 25.65 -10.14 29.71
CA GLY A 15 25.31 -8.71 29.89
C GLY A 15 23.88 -8.50 30.42
N ALA A 16 23.69 -7.50 31.28
CA ALA A 16 22.36 -7.17 31.79
C ALA A 16 21.49 -6.66 30.63
N ARG A 17 20.43 -7.40 30.31
CA ARG A 17 19.46 -7.04 29.27
C ARG A 17 18.14 -6.77 29.96
N LEU A 18 17.62 -5.55 29.85
CA LEU A 18 16.37 -5.17 30.48
C LEU A 18 15.20 -5.77 29.70
N ALA A 19 14.25 -6.37 30.40
CA ALA A 19 12.95 -6.67 29.82
C ALA A 19 12.15 -5.35 29.75
N ILE A 20 11.70 -5.01 28.55
CA ILE A 20 10.94 -3.81 28.28
C ILE A 20 9.46 -4.05 28.57
N SER A 21 8.92 -5.14 28.02
CA SER A 21 7.53 -5.52 28.18
C SER A 21 7.41 -7.03 28.23
N PHE A 22 6.30 -7.50 28.80
CA PHE A 22 5.95 -8.91 28.85
C PHE A 22 4.46 -9.08 28.57
N SER A 23 4.10 -10.25 28.07
CA SER A 23 2.71 -10.67 27.90
C SER A 23 2.59 -12.17 28.16
N ILE A 24 1.48 -12.59 28.72
CA ILE A 24 1.18 -13.99 29.04
C ILE A 24 0.14 -14.46 28.01
N SER A 25 0.26 -15.70 27.55
CA SER A 25 -0.74 -16.31 26.67
C SER A 25 -2.07 -16.46 27.38
N VAL A 26 -3.18 -16.45 26.63
CA VAL A 26 -4.54 -16.49 27.21
C VAL A 26 -4.76 -17.77 28.03
N ASP A 27 -4.19 -18.88 27.59
CA ASP A 27 -4.22 -20.18 28.29
C ASP A 27 -3.23 -20.26 29.48
N GLY A 28 -2.41 -19.23 29.71
CA GLY A 28 -1.38 -19.19 30.75
C GLY A 28 -0.22 -20.17 30.56
N SER A 29 -0.13 -20.86 29.42
CA SER A 29 0.90 -21.88 29.17
C SER A 29 2.27 -21.28 28.84
N MET A 30 2.29 -20.08 28.25
CA MET A 30 3.48 -19.39 27.78
C MET A 30 3.47 -17.92 28.19
N PHE A 31 4.66 -17.31 28.15
CA PHE A 31 4.79 -15.86 28.18
C PHE A 31 5.91 -15.42 27.25
N VAL A 32 5.78 -14.20 26.73
CA VAL A 32 6.77 -13.55 25.88
C VAL A 32 7.34 -12.35 26.60
N MET A 33 8.64 -12.11 26.43
CA MET A 33 9.31 -10.90 26.86
C MET A 33 9.95 -10.22 25.67
N VAL A 34 9.74 -8.91 25.56
CA VAL A 34 10.49 -8.02 24.66
C VAL A 34 11.66 -7.46 25.45
N CYS A 35 12.86 -7.57 24.91
CA CYS A 35 14.07 -7.12 25.58
C CYS A 35 14.73 -5.95 24.83
N GLU A 36 15.51 -5.17 25.57
CA GLU A 36 16.22 -3.99 25.06
C GLU A 36 17.18 -4.30 23.90
N ASP A 37 17.70 -5.53 23.85
CA ASP A 37 18.57 -6.02 22.77
C ASP A 37 17.83 -6.24 21.44
N GLY A 38 16.55 -5.87 21.34
CA GLY A 38 15.73 -6.10 20.15
C GLY A 38 15.37 -7.56 19.97
N ARG A 39 15.46 -8.39 21.02
CA ARG A 39 15.09 -9.80 20.94
C ARG A 39 13.82 -10.07 21.73
N LEU A 40 12.94 -10.86 21.13
CA LEU A 40 11.78 -11.40 21.82
C LEU A 40 12.09 -12.81 22.29
N ARG A 41 11.69 -13.15 23.49
CA ARG A 41 11.95 -14.47 24.08
C ARG A 41 10.65 -15.05 24.61
N VAL A 42 10.29 -16.22 24.12
CA VAL A 42 9.10 -16.96 24.51
C VAL A 42 9.49 -18.07 25.47
N PHE A 43 8.78 -18.17 26.58
CA PHE A 43 9.04 -19.11 27.65
C PHE A 43 7.79 -19.92 27.94
N ARG A 44 7.98 -21.16 28.38
CA ARG A 44 6.91 -21.95 28.97
C ARG A 44 6.74 -21.53 30.41
N PHE A 45 5.54 -21.09 30.78
CA PHE A 45 5.28 -20.51 32.11
C PHE A 45 5.52 -21.52 33.23
N ALA A 46 5.03 -22.77 33.08
CA ALA A 46 5.16 -23.80 34.10
C ALA A 46 6.61 -24.20 34.43
N THR A 47 7.51 -24.17 33.44
CA THR A 47 8.91 -24.62 33.61
C THR A 47 9.91 -23.48 33.61
N MET A 48 9.49 -22.26 33.26
CA MET A 48 10.33 -21.09 33.01
C MET A 48 11.44 -21.34 31.97
N LYS A 49 11.32 -22.39 31.16
CA LYS A 49 12.30 -22.69 30.10
C LYS A 49 11.98 -21.87 28.86
N MET A 50 13.01 -21.27 28.28
CA MET A 50 12.91 -20.60 26.98
C MET A 50 12.58 -21.63 25.91
N VAL A 51 11.50 -21.37 25.16
CA VAL A 51 11.02 -22.21 24.07
C VAL A 51 11.55 -21.67 22.74
N ARG A 52 11.47 -20.35 22.54
CA ARG A 52 11.91 -19.68 21.31
C ARG A 52 12.51 -18.31 21.60
N ALA A 53 13.34 -17.84 20.67
CA ALA A 53 13.83 -16.47 20.61
C ALA A 53 13.72 -15.95 19.18
N TYR A 54 13.21 -14.74 19.02
CA TYR A 54 13.14 -14.03 17.75
C TYR A 54 14.11 -12.85 17.81
N ASP A 55 14.97 -12.76 16.82
CA ASP A 55 15.94 -11.67 16.69
C ASP A 55 15.34 -10.57 15.82
N GLU A 56 14.98 -9.44 16.42
CA GLU A 56 14.47 -8.24 15.76
C GLU A 56 15.45 -7.06 15.95
N SER A 57 16.73 -7.38 16.08
CA SER A 57 17.81 -6.40 16.15
C SER A 57 18.03 -5.70 14.80
N MET A 58 18.59 -4.49 14.82
CA MET A 58 18.92 -3.75 13.60
C MET A 58 19.96 -4.50 12.76
N GLU A 59 20.88 -5.19 13.42
CA GLU A 59 21.94 -5.98 12.79
C GLU A 59 21.34 -7.13 11.97
N MET A 60 20.33 -7.83 12.52
CA MET A 60 19.59 -8.87 11.80
C MET A 60 18.97 -8.29 10.52
N PHE A 61 18.27 -7.16 10.64
CA PHE A 61 17.62 -6.52 9.49
C PHE A 61 18.61 -6.03 8.43
N THR A 62 19.77 -5.54 8.84
CA THR A 62 20.83 -5.10 7.93
C THR A 62 21.43 -6.30 7.17
N ALA A 63 21.66 -7.42 7.86
CA ALA A 63 22.11 -8.65 7.21
C ALA A 63 21.05 -9.22 6.26
N ALA A 64 19.77 -9.16 6.64
CA ALA A 64 18.66 -9.65 5.83
C ALA A 64 18.53 -8.92 4.48
N GLN A 65 18.89 -7.64 4.38
CA GLN A 65 18.86 -6.91 3.10
C GLN A 65 19.83 -7.50 2.05
N SER A 66 20.89 -8.19 2.49
CA SER A 66 21.89 -8.80 1.60
C SER A 66 21.66 -10.29 1.35
N ASP A 67 20.72 -10.92 2.07
CA ASP A 67 20.42 -12.36 1.96
C ASP A 67 19.30 -12.60 0.93
N PRO A 68 19.57 -13.30 -0.19
CA PRO A 68 18.54 -13.62 -1.19
C PRO A 68 17.38 -14.46 -0.64
N ASN A 69 17.61 -15.23 0.44
CA ASN A 69 16.58 -16.09 1.02
C ASN A 69 15.61 -15.35 1.96
N MET A 70 15.88 -14.07 2.26
CA MET A 70 15.06 -13.24 3.16
C MET A 70 14.31 -12.13 2.43
N GLY A 71 13.87 -12.39 1.19
CA GLY A 71 13.16 -11.43 0.33
C GLY A 71 11.93 -10.79 0.99
N ASP A 72 11.22 -11.51 1.86
CA ASP A 72 10.06 -10.96 2.60
C ASP A 72 10.42 -9.77 3.50
N LEU A 73 11.68 -9.64 3.90
CA LEU A 73 12.21 -8.56 4.74
C LEU A 73 12.92 -7.47 3.93
N HIS A 74 13.09 -7.65 2.62
CA HIS A 74 13.73 -6.66 1.76
C HIS A 74 12.87 -5.40 1.66
N LEU A 75 13.55 -4.26 1.68
CA LEU A 75 13.01 -2.92 1.52
C LEU A 75 13.88 -2.15 0.53
N ASP A 76 13.30 -1.13 -0.08
CA ASP A 76 14.09 -0.16 -0.85
C ASP A 76 15.18 0.47 0.03
N ARG A 77 16.34 0.78 -0.56
CA ARG A 77 17.52 1.28 0.16
C ARG A 77 17.22 2.59 0.91
N PHE A 78 16.41 3.48 0.33
CA PHE A 78 16.04 4.74 0.97
C PHE A 78 14.99 4.55 2.05
N ASP A 79 14.01 3.67 1.84
CA ASP A 79 13.04 3.28 2.88
C ASP A 79 13.75 2.65 4.09
N PHE A 80 14.60 1.64 3.84
CA PHE A 80 15.36 0.96 4.88
C PHE A 80 16.21 1.93 5.71
N GLY A 81 16.91 2.87 5.06
CA GLY A 81 17.70 3.90 5.72
C GLY A 81 16.85 4.79 6.64
N ARG A 82 15.66 5.20 6.19
CA ARG A 82 14.71 5.99 6.99
C ARG A 82 14.22 5.22 8.22
N ARG A 83 13.81 3.96 8.06
CA ARG A 83 13.32 3.12 9.18
C ARG A 83 14.40 2.86 10.22
N ILE A 84 15.64 2.62 9.81
CA ILE A 84 16.78 2.46 10.73
C ILE A 84 17.04 3.74 11.52
N ALA A 85 16.94 4.91 10.88
CA ALA A 85 17.09 6.19 11.57
C ALA A 85 15.99 6.40 12.64
N VAL A 86 14.74 6.11 12.29
CA VAL A 86 13.60 6.19 13.22
C VAL A 86 13.74 5.19 14.37
N GLU A 87 14.17 3.95 14.11
CA GLU A 87 14.39 2.93 15.15
C GLU A 87 15.50 3.37 16.12
N LYS A 88 16.60 3.97 15.61
CA LYS A 88 17.68 4.52 16.45
C LYS A 88 17.20 5.65 17.34
N GLU A 89 16.33 6.51 16.83
CA GLU A 89 15.74 7.60 17.60
C GLU A 89 14.77 7.06 18.67
N MET A 90 13.87 6.16 18.28
CA MET A 90 12.88 5.55 19.16
C MET A 90 13.52 4.84 20.35
N ARG A 91 14.58 4.06 20.11
CA ARG A 91 15.33 3.35 21.18
C ARG A 91 16.04 4.26 22.17
N LYS A 92 16.35 5.50 21.80
CA LYS A 92 16.93 6.49 22.73
C LYS A 92 15.87 7.23 23.54
N SER A 93 14.61 7.11 23.13
CA SER A 93 13.48 7.79 23.75
C SER A 93 12.76 6.90 24.76
N PRO A 94 12.01 7.46 25.72
CA PRO A 94 11.14 6.68 26.61
C PRO A 94 10.11 5.83 25.86
N ALA A 95 9.83 6.15 24.60
CA ALA A 95 8.87 5.40 23.79
C ALA A 95 9.31 3.97 23.49
N GLN A 96 10.59 3.64 23.70
CA GLN A 96 11.09 2.26 23.65
C GLN A 96 10.27 1.32 24.54
N MET A 97 9.73 1.83 25.65
CA MET A 97 8.92 1.07 26.62
C MET A 97 7.56 0.63 26.07
N TYR A 98 7.08 1.22 24.98
CA TYR A 98 5.79 0.89 24.37
C TYR A 98 5.86 -0.24 23.34
N GLN A 99 7.04 -0.83 23.10
CA GLN A 99 7.15 -1.99 22.25
C GLN A 99 6.44 -3.20 22.87
N GLN A 100 5.53 -3.81 22.12
CA GLN A 100 4.67 -4.88 22.62
C GLN A 100 4.71 -6.12 21.72
N ALA A 101 4.50 -7.25 22.39
CA ALA A 101 4.28 -8.56 21.78
C ALA A 101 3.12 -9.24 22.52
N LEU A 102 2.17 -9.77 21.77
CA LEU A 102 0.94 -10.37 22.27
C LEU A 102 0.71 -11.73 21.64
N PHE A 103 0.07 -12.61 22.40
CA PHE A 103 -0.48 -13.84 21.86
C PHE A 103 -1.88 -13.56 21.30
N ASP A 104 -2.25 -14.27 20.26
CA ASP A 104 -3.64 -14.32 19.80
C ASP A 104 -4.51 -15.14 20.77
N GLU A 105 -5.83 -15.13 20.58
CA GLU A 105 -6.75 -15.87 21.46
C GLU A 105 -6.53 -17.39 21.39
N SER A 106 -6.11 -17.91 20.23
CA SER A 106 -5.80 -19.34 20.07
C SER A 106 -4.45 -19.73 20.66
N CYS A 107 -3.62 -18.77 21.07
CA CYS A 107 -2.26 -18.95 21.55
C CYS A 107 -1.29 -19.61 20.54
N ASN A 108 -1.69 -19.71 19.27
CA ASN A 108 -0.86 -20.30 18.20
C ASN A 108 -0.01 -19.25 17.48
N PHE A 109 -0.41 -17.99 17.55
CA PHE A 109 0.24 -16.88 16.88
C PHE A 109 0.80 -15.91 17.90
N LEU A 110 1.99 -15.42 17.59
CA LEU A 110 2.63 -14.32 18.27
C LEU A 110 2.59 -13.11 17.35
N VAL A 111 1.99 -12.03 17.82
CA VAL A 111 1.89 -10.75 17.12
C VAL A 111 2.75 -9.74 17.84
N PHE A 112 3.67 -9.08 17.13
CA PHE A 112 4.59 -8.15 17.76
C PHE A 112 5.03 -7.04 16.82
N THR A 113 5.38 -5.89 17.40
CA THR A 113 5.86 -4.75 16.62
C THR A 113 7.34 -4.90 16.27
N SER A 114 7.68 -4.56 15.03
CA SER A 114 8.97 -4.76 14.40
C SER A 114 9.38 -3.52 13.60
N LEU A 115 10.63 -3.46 13.15
CA LEU A 115 11.15 -2.37 12.33
C LEU A 115 10.37 -2.18 11.03
N ILE A 116 9.93 -3.28 10.42
CA ILE A 116 9.27 -3.28 9.10
C ILE A 116 7.74 -3.23 9.16
N GLY A 117 7.15 -3.26 10.37
CA GLY A 117 5.70 -3.35 10.54
C GLY A 117 5.30 -4.14 11.78
N VAL A 118 4.10 -4.69 11.79
CA VAL A 118 3.65 -5.64 12.82
C VAL A 118 3.70 -7.05 12.26
N LYS A 119 4.55 -7.89 12.86
CA LYS A 119 4.75 -9.28 12.41
C LYS A 119 3.78 -10.20 13.12
N ILE A 120 3.22 -11.14 12.37
CA ILE A 120 2.42 -12.26 12.86
C ILE A 120 3.20 -13.53 12.56
N VAL A 121 3.61 -14.24 13.60
CA VAL A 121 4.39 -15.49 13.48
C VAL A 121 3.58 -16.63 14.08
N ASN A 122 3.51 -17.75 13.37
CA ASN A 122 2.94 -18.97 13.92
C ASN A 122 3.99 -19.67 14.82
N LEU A 123 3.68 -19.85 16.10
CA LEU A 123 4.58 -20.42 17.10
C LEU A 123 4.87 -21.91 16.88
N HIS A 124 3.92 -22.63 16.26
CA HIS A 124 4.05 -24.06 15.96
C HIS A 124 4.96 -24.30 14.76
N THR A 125 4.65 -23.68 13.62
CA THR A 125 5.43 -23.85 12.38
C THR A 125 6.70 -22.99 12.35
N ASN A 126 6.80 -22.00 13.23
CA ASN A 126 7.86 -21.00 13.27
C ASN A 126 8.03 -20.23 11.95
N LYS A 127 6.92 -20.05 11.21
CA LYS A 127 6.89 -19.29 9.98
C LYS A 127 6.25 -17.92 10.20
N LEU A 128 6.81 -16.91 9.54
CA LEU A 128 6.17 -15.62 9.38
C LEU A 128 4.92 -15.80 8.52
N VAL A 129 3.78 -15.36 9.03
CA VAL A 129 2.47 -15.50 8.37
C VAL A 129 2.17 -14.24 7.56
N LYS A 130 2.32 -13.07 8.18
CA LYS A 130 2.03 -11.78 7.56
C LYS A 130 2.77 -10.66 8.28
N ILE A 131 3.03 -9.57 7.55
CA ILE A 131 3.50 -8.29 8.09
C ILE A 131 2.42 -7.26 7.82
N LEU A 132 1.81 -6.71 8.87
CA LEU A 132 0.86 -5.61 8.76
C LEU A 132 1.60 -4.28 8.70
N GLY A 133 1.07 -3.34 7.92
CA GLY A 133 1.65 -1.99 7.80
C GLY A 133 2.99 -1.94 7.07
N LYS A 134 3.39 -2.98 6.32
CA LYS A 134 4.64 -2.96 5.51
C LYS A 134 4.62 -1.84 4.46
N VAL A 135 3.44 -1.56 3.89
CA VAL A 135 3.21 -0.52 2.87
C VAL A 135 3.35 0.91 3.43
N GLU A 136 3.24 1.08 4.75
CA GLU A 136 3.46 2.38 5.39
C GLU A 136 4.96 2.71 5.37
N GLN A 137 5.32 3.86 4.80
CA GLN A 137 6.69 4.15 4.38
C GLN A 137 7.65 4.50 5.52
N THR A 138 7.19 4.93 6.70
CA THR A 138 8.10 5.34 7.79
C THR A 138 7.59 5.03 9.21
N GLU A 139 6.43 4.41 9.32
CA GLU A 139 5.70 4.24 10.56
C GLU A 139 6.32 3.13 11.41
N ARG A 140 7.02 3.53 12.49
CA ARG A 140 7.43 2.59 13.53
C ARG A 140 6.27 2.36 14.51
N PHE A 141 5.55 1.26 14.32
CA PHE A 141 4.47 0.86 15.23
C PHE A 141 5.00 0.47 16.61
N LEU A 142 4.27 0.72 17.68
CA LEU A 142 4.70 0.46 19.06
C LEU A 142 3.65 -0.31 19.85
N GLY A 143 2.63 0.39 20.34
CA GLY A 143 1.53 -0.21 21.08
C GLY A 143 0.69 -1.09 20.16
N LEU A 144 0.24 -2.21 20.70
CA LEU A 144 -0.52 -3.23 19.99
C LEU A 144 -1.68 -3.69 20.89
N ALA A 145 -2.87 -3.78 20.32
CA ALA A 145 -4.01 -4.44 20.92
C ALA A 145 -4.72 -5.27 19.86
N LEU A 146 -5.23 -6.44 20.26
CA LEU A 146 -5.96 -7.34 19.38
C LEU A 146 -7.42 -7.39 19.82
N TYR A 147 -8.31 -7.25 18.84
CA TYR A 147 -9.72 -7.49 18.96
C TYR A 147 -10.09 -8.65 18.06
N GLN A 148 -10.50 -9.80 18.62
CA GLN A 148 -10.80 -11.02 17.85
C GLN A 148 -12.29 -11.42 17.94
N GLY A 149 -13.11 -10.56 18.53
CA GLY A 149 -14.55 -10.78 18.74
C GLY A 149 -15.45 -10.20 17.64
N LYS A 150 -16.77 -10.30 17.85
CA LYS A 150 -17.79 -9.64 17.01
C LYS A 150 -18.09 -8.25 17.55
N ALA A 151 -17.87 -7.22 16.73
CA ALA A 151 -18.14 -5.83 17.11
C ALA A 151 -19.60 -5.67 17.56
N GLN A 152 -19.83 -5.41 18.84
CA GLN A 152 -21.18 -5.16 19.35
C GLN A 152 -21.61 -3.77 18.85
N LYS A 153 -22.45 -3.73 17.81
CA LYS A 153 -23.17 -2.51 17.45
C LYS A 153 -24.13 -2.16 18.59
N LYS A 154 -23.66 -1.36 19.56
CA LYS A 154 -24.60 -0.62 20.42
C LYS A 154 -25.24 0.44 19.53
N LYS A 155 -26.57 0.37 19.39
CA LYS A 155 -27.39 1.41 18.76
C LYS A 155 -27.00 2.75 19.39
N ALA A 156 -26.25 3.58 18.68
CA ALA A 156 -26.21 5.00 18.98
C ALA A 156 -27.64 5.50 18.75
N ALA A 157 -28.26 6.03 19.80
CA ALA A 157 -29.63 6.51 19.75
C ALA A 157 -29.72 7.77 18.86
N LEU A 158 -29.84 7.58 17.55
CA LEU A 158 -30.51 8.53 16.67
C LEU A 158 -31.66 7.78 16.01
N GLY A 159 -32.86 8.25 16.29
CA GLY A 159 -34.10 7.61 15.89
C GLY A 159 -34.25 7.61 14.38
N GLU A 160 -34.31 6.42 13.81
CA GLU A 160 -35.15 6.10 12.65
C GLU A 160 -35.34 4.59 12.61
N SER A 161 -36.60 4.19 12.57
CA SER A 161 -37.05 2.80 12.55
C SER A 161 -36.79 2.19 11.18
N VAL A 162 -35.94 1.17 11.11
CA VAL A 162 -35.83 0.31 9.92
C VAL A 162 -36.10 -1.13 10.33
N VAL A 163 -37.00 -1.72 9.54
CA VAL A 163 -37.58 -3.05 9.63
C VAL A 163 -36.51 -4.14 9.76
N GLU A 164 -36.72 -5.07 10.69
CA GLU A 164 -35.91 -6.28 10.87
C GLU A 164 -36.04 -7.16 9.62
N GLY A 165 -35.06 -7.06 8.72
CA GLY A 165 -34.85 -8.05 7.67
C GLY A 165 -34.06 -9.21 8.23
N GLU A 166 -34.71 -10.36 8.39
CA GLU A 166 -34.08 -11.66 8.63
C GLU A 166 -33.10 -11.99 7.50
N ASN A 167 -31.84 -11.64 7.68
CA ASN A 167 -30.72 -12.19 6.93
C ASN A 167 -29.47 -12.17 7.84
N ASP A 168 -29.55 -12.91 8.94
CA ASP A 168 -28.40 -13.31 9.74
C ASP A 168 -27.56 -14.35 8.96
N GLN A 169 -26.97 -13.91 7.84
CA GLN A 169 -25.78 -14.58 7.33
C GLN A 169 -24.74 -14.45 8.44
N LYS A 170 -24.16 -15.58 8.87
CA LYS A 170 -23.10 -15.64 9.89
C LYS A 170 -21.99 -14.66 9.53
N GLU A 171 -22.07 -13.41 10.01
CA GLU A 171 -20.98 -12.45 9.93
C GLU A 171 -19.81 -13.08 10.68
N SER A 172 -18.80 -13.50 9.93
CA SER A 172 -17.53 -13.97 10.48
C SER A 172 -16.93 -12.84 11.30
N ALA A 173 -16.48 -13.14 12.52
CA ALA A 173 -15.75 -12.17 13.34
C ALA A 173 -14.55 -11.65 12.53
N ASP A 174 -14.43 -10.34 12.41
CA ASP A 174 -13.30 -9.69 11.74
C ASP A 174 -12.28 -9.30 12.80
N PRO A 175 -11.15 -9.99 12.90
CA PRO A 175 -10.14 -9.65 13.87
C PRO A 175 -9.44 -8.35 13.46
N ILE A 176 -9.34 -7.42 14.41
CA ILE A 176 -8.75 -6.10 14.22
C ILE A 176 -7.51 -5.97 15.12
N ALA A 177 -6.38 -5.60 14.54
CA ALA A 177 -5.23 -5.12 15.30
C ALA A 177 -5.26 -3.59 15.38
N LEU A 178 -5.39 -3.05 16.60
CA LEU A 178 -5.15 -1.64 16.88
C LEU A 178 -3.67 -1.43 17.17
N VAL A 179 -3.07 -0.44 16.52
CA VAL A 179 -1.66 -0.10 16.76
C VAL A 179 -1.45 1.40 16.87
N THR A 180 -0.45 1.80 17.65
CA THR A 180 0.05 3.18 17.69
C THR A 180 1.39 3.27 16.99
N ALA A 181 1.80 4.46 16.54
CA ALA A 181 3.11 4.66 15.93
C ALA A 181 3.92 5.76 16.64
N TYR A 182 5.24 5.63 16.60
CA TYR A 182 6.17 6.58 17.19
C TYR A 182 6.00 7.98 16.59
N LYS A 183 5.85 9.00 17.45
CA LYS A 183 5.64 10.42 17.07
C LYS A 183 4.46 10.65 16.11
N LYS A 184 3.41 9.83 16.19
CA LYS A 184 2.19 10.03 15.41
C LYS A 184 1.01 10.22 16.35
N ASN A 185 0.27 11.30 16.17
CA ASN A 185 -0.99 11.56 16.89
C ASN A 185 -2.17 10.85 16.21
N ARG A 186 -1.99 9.58 15.87
CA ARG A 186 -3.03 8.71 15.29
C ARG A 186 -2.77 7.25 15.65
N PHE A 187 -3.85 6.48 15.71
CA PHE A 187 -3.79 5.03 15.80
C PHE A 187 -4.22 4.42 14.46
N TYR A 188 -3.79 3.19 14.20
CA TYR A 188 -4.06 2.46 12.98
C TYR A 188 -4.84 1.20 13.32
N LEU A 189 -5.76 0.83 12.42
CA LEU A 189 -6.60 -0.35 12.52
C LEU A 189 -6.25 -1.26 11.35
N PHE A 190 -5.80 -2.48 11.63
CA PHE A 190 -5.61 -3.51 10.61
C PHE A 190 -6.69 -4.56 10.76
N SER A 191 -7.61 -4.60 9.80
CA SER A 191 -8.66 -5.61 9.70
C SER A 191 -8.19 -6.76 8.78
N ALA A 192 -8.82 -7.93 8.91
CA ALA A 192 -8.62 -9.02 7.95
C ALA A 192 -9.31 -8.74 6.60
N ARG A 193 -10.29 -7.83 6.58
CA ARG A 193 -10.97 -7.36 5.37
C ARG A 193 -10.02 -6.50 4.56
N GLU A 194 -9.91 -6.80 3.27
CA GLU A 194 -9.20 -5.92 2.35
C GLU A 194 -9.98 -4.61 2.18
N PRO A 195 -9.31 -3.47 1.89
CA PRO A 195 -9.93 -2.14 1.78
C PRO A 195 -11.14 -2.05 0.84
N ALA A 196 -11.35 -3.05 -0.03
CA ALA A 196 -12.44 -3.13 -0.99
C ALA A 196 -13.85 -3.31 -0.37
N GLU A 197 -13.97 -3.67 0.92
CA GLU A 197 -15.26 -3.68 1.61
C GLU A 197 -15.67 -2.29 2.16
N MET A 198 -14.78 -1.31 2.12
CA MET A 198 -15.08 0.07 2.52
C MET A 198 -15.54 0.88 1.30
N THR A 199 -16.73 1.49 1.39
CA THR A 199 -17.28 2.40 0.38
C THR A 199 -16.25 3.48 0.02
N ALA A 200 -15.95 3.59 -1.27
CA ALA A 200 -14.90 4.42 -1.87
C ALA A 200 -14.97 5.94 -1.59
N ASP A 201 -15.99 6.42 -0.86
CA ASP A 201 -16.21 7.85 -0.58
C ASP A 201 -15.57 8.35 0.73
N LEU A 202 -15.09 7.46 1.60
CA LEU A 202 -14.37 7.83 2.80
C LEU A 202 -12.90 7.45 2.58
N GLY A 203 -12.02 8.44 2.47
CA GLY A 203 -10.58 8.17 2.36
C GLY A 203 -10.10 7.20 3.45
N ARG A 204 -8.99 6.51 3.19
CA ARG A 204 -8.38 5.50 4.08
C ARG A 204 -8.26 5.96 5.54
N ASP A 205 -8.07 7.26 5.76
CA ASP A 205 -7.90 7.87 7.07
C ASP A 205 -9.18 8.59 7.51
N VAL A 206 -9.72 8.22 8.67
CA VAL A 206 -10.82 8.92 9.33
C VAL A 206 -10.25 9.85 10.42
N PHE A 207 -10.42 11.15 10.25
CA PHE A 207 -9.97 12.14 11.23
C PHE A 207 -11.08 12.42 12.25
N ASN A 208 -10.95 11.89 13.46
CA ASN A 208 -11.89 12.15 14.55
C ASN A 208 -11.70 13.55 15.17
N GLU A 209 -10.51 14.12 15.05
CA GLU A 209 -10.16 15.45 15.53
C GLU A 209 -9.48 16.25 14.40
N LYS A 210 -9.59 17.59 14.45
CA LYS A 210 -8.88 18.43 13.47
C LYS A 210 -7.36 18.22 13.64
N PRO A 211 -6.62 17.88 12.56
CA PRO A 211 -5.18 17.69 12.64
C PRO A 211 -4.48 18.91 13.27
N SER A 212 -3.46 18.66 14.08
CA SER A 212 -2.62 19.75 14.62
C SER A 212 -1.93 20.49 13.47
N LYS A 213 -1.47 21.74 13.69
CA LYS A 213 -0.75 22.49 12.65
C LYS A 213 0.54 21.78 12.21
N GLU A 214 1.19 21.07 13.12
CA GLU A 214 2.38 20.26 12.83
C GLU A 214 2.02 18.98 12.07
N ASP A 215 0.96 18.27 12.45
CA ASP A 215 0.50 17.07 11.72
C ASP A 215 -0.07 17.43 10.35
N ALA A 216 -0.71 18.59 10.21
CA ALA A 216 -1.13 19.16 8.93
C ALA A 216 0.09 19.58 8.09
N ALA A 217 1.13 20.13 8.71
CA ALA A 217 2.39 20.47 8.03
C ALA A 217 3.19 19.22 7.64
N VAL A 218 3.16 18.16 8.46
CA VAL A 218 3.78 16.86 8.18
C VAL A 218 2.97 16.08 7.15
N ALA A 219 1.64 16.10 7.20
CA ALA A 219 0.79 15.57 6.13
C ALA A 219 0.95 16.40 4.85
N ALA A 220 1.14 17.72 4.94
CA ALA A 220 1.47 18.57 3.81
C ALA A 220 2.90 18.32 3.28
N SER A 221 3.86 17.99 4.16
CA SER A 221 5.25 17.71 3.76
C SER A 221 5.49 16.28 3.28
N ILE A 222 4.72 15.30 3.78
CA ILE A 222 4.60 13.95 3.22
C ILE A 222 3.83 13.99 1.89
N ARG A 223 2.95 14.99 1.68
CA ARG A 223 2.36 15.34 0.37
C ARG A 223 3.27 16.23 -0.48
N THR A 224 4.54 16.36 -0.13
CA THR A 224 5.56 17.01 -0.97
C THR A 224 6.44 15.98 -1.66
N GLU A 225 5.82 15.02 -2.34
CA GLU A 225 6.26 14.68 -3.68
C GLU A 225 5.01 14.84 -4.54
N ASN A 226 5.04 15.89 -5.39
CA ASN A 226 4.02 16.35 -6.34
C ASN A 226 2.59 15.81 -6.11
N PRO A 227 1.56 16.64 -5.79
CA PRO A 227 0.20 16.13 -5.76
C PRO A 227 -0.10 15.47 -7.12
N LEU A 228 -0.22 14.14 -7.10
CA LEU A 228 -0.49 13.34 -8.29
C LEU A 228 -1.77 13.88 -8.91
N GLY A 229 -1.76 14.04 -10.24
CA GLY A 229 -2.94 14.54 -10.94
C GLY A 229 -4.13 13.65 -10.64
N LYS A 230 -5.23 14.23 -10.15
CA LYS A 230 -6.50 13.48 -9.97
C LYS A 230 -7.26 13.38 -11.27
N GLN A 231 -7.09 14.39 -12.11
CA GLN A 231 -7.76 14.55 -13.38
C GLN A 231 -6.80 15.22 -14.36
N ALA A 232 -6.96 14.94 -15.65
CA ALA A 232 -6.22 15.62 -16.71
C ALA A 232 -7.17 15.98 -17.85
N THR A 233 -6.88 17.10 -18.50
CA THR A 233 -7.54 17.50 -19.75
C THR A 233 -6.52 17.42 -20.87
N ILE A 234 -6.74 16.49 -21.79
CA ILE A 234 -5.92 16.29 -22.99
C ILE A 234 -6.55 17.14 -24.09
N HIS A 235 -5.87 18.23 -24.46
CA HIS A 235 -6.28 19.06 -25.58
C HIS A 235 -5.74 18.43 -26.86
N THR A 236 -6.62 18.01 -27.76
CA THR A 236 -6.23 17.44 -29.07
C THR A 236 -6.66 18.34 -30.22
N THR A 237 -6.13 18.10 -31.41
CA THR A 237 -6.58 18.80 -32.62
C THR A 237 -8.06 18.57 -32.97
N MET A 238 -8.69 17.54 -32.40
CA MET A 238 -10.10 17.20 -32.63
C MET A 238 -11.03 17.55 -31.45
N GLY A 239 -10.50 18.14 -30.37
CA GLY A 239 -11.27 18.52 -29.19
C GLY A 239 -10.60 18.07 -27.89
N ASP A 240 -11.31 18.31 -26.78
CA ASP A 240 -10.79 18.07 -25.44
C ASP A 240 -11.28 16.73 -24.88
N ILE A 241 -10.37 15.96 -24.27
CA ILE A 241 -10.67 14.72 -23.58
C ILE A 241 -10.32 14.89 -22.11
N VAL A 242 -11.32 14.77 -21.24
CA VAL A 242 -11.15 14.89 -19.80
C VAL A 242 -11.07 13.50 -19.19
N VAL A 243 -10.00 13.20 -18.47
CA VAL A 243 -9.74 11.88 -17.89
C VAL A 243 -9.60 11.94 -16.37
N LYS A 244 -10.19 10.98 -15.67
CA LYS A 244 -9.93 10.68 -14.26
C LYS A 244 -8.70 9.79 -14.17
N LEU A 245 -7.82 10.08 -13.22
CA LEU A 245 -6.61 9.28 -12.96
C LEU A 245 -6.77 8.47 -11.67
N PHE A 246 -6.32 7.23 -11.68
CA PHE A 246 -6.38 6.28 -10.57
C PHE A 246 -5.09 6.33 -9.74
N TYR A 247 -4.83 7.51 -9.17
CA TYR A 247 -3.58 7.83 -8.46
C TYR A 247 -3.36 7.02 -7.17
N GLN A 248 -4.40 6.39 -6.62
CA GLN A 248 -4.28 5.57 -5.40
C GLN A 248 -3.87 4.13 -5.75
N GLU A 249 -4.40 3.62 -6.85
CA GLU A 249 -4.21 2.25 -7.31
C GLU A 249 -2.93 2.07 -8.14
N CYS A 250 -2.61 3.06 -8.99
CA CYS A 250 -1.44 3.05 -9.87
C CYS A 250 -0.57 4.31 -9.65
N PRO A 251 0.01 4.49 -8.44
CA PRO A 251 0.71 5.71 -8.07
C PRO A 251 1.92 6.00 -8.99
N LYS A 252 2.72 5.00 -9.36
CA LYS A 252 3.90 5.23 -10.22
C LYS A 252 3.50 5.60 -11.63
N THR A 253 2.50 4.91 -12.19
CA THR A 253 2.00 5.20 -13.54
C THR A 253 1.43 6.61 -13.62
N VAL A 254 0.64 7.00 -12.62
CA VAL A 254 0.06 8.35 -12.57
C VAL A 254 1.13 9.41 -12.31
N GLU A 255 2.18 9.10 -11.54
CA GLU A 255 3.34 9.99 -11.35
C GLU A 255 4.05 10.23 -12.68
N ASN A 256 4.40 9.15 -13.37
CA ASN A 256 5.04 9.17 -14.69
C ASN A 256 4.22 10.04 -15.66
N PHE A 257 2.92 9.76 -15.78
CA PHE A 257 2.02 10.52 -16.65
C PHE A 257 1.94 12.00 -16.25
N THR A 258 1.75 12.30 -14.96
CA THR A 258 1.61 13.67 -14.45
C THR A 258 2.88 14.50 -14.69
N VAL A 259 4.06 13.93 -14.45
CA VAL A 259 5.33 14.62 -14.61
C VAL A 259 5.65 14.83 -16.10
N HIS A 260 5.40 13.84 -16.97
CA HIS A 260 5.51 14.04 -18.42
C HIS A 260 4.59 15.15 -18.92
N CYS A 261 3.34 15.23 -18.44
CA CYS A 261 2.44 16.32 -18.79
C CYS A 261 2.96 17.68 -18.32
N LYS A 262 3.45 17.79 -17.09
CA LYS A 262 4.02 19.03 -16.54
C LYS A 262 5.27 19.49 -17.29
N ASN A 263 6.07 18.55 -17.79
CA ASN A 263 7.28 18.83 -18.56
C ASN A 263 6.99 19.15 -20.04
N GLY A 264 5.72 19.12 -20.48
CA GLY A 264 5.34 19.31 -21.89
C GLY A 264 5.80 18.16 -22.79
N TYR A 265 6.08 16.98 -22.22
CA TYR A 265 6.57 15.83 -22.99
C TYR A 265 5.57 15.34 -24.03
N TYR A 266 4.27 15.43 -23.73
CA TYR A 266 3.19 15.04 -24.64
C TYR A 266 2.78 16.14 -25.63
N ASP A 267 3.40 17.32 -25.58
CA ASP A 267 3.03 18.43 -26.45
C ASP A 267 3.43 18.13 -27.90
N ASN A 268 2.47 18.27 -28.81
CA ASN A 268 2.56 17.94 -30.24
C ASN A 268 2.79 16.46 -30.58
N ILE A 269 2.64 15.54 -29.63
CA ILE A 269 2.71 14.10 -29.90
C ILE A 269 1.49 13.63 -30.69
N ILE A 270 1.71 12.76 -31.67
CA ILE A 270 0.66 12.24 -32.54
C ILE A 270 -0.02 10.98 -31.97
N PHE A 271 -1.24 10.72 -32.41
CA PHE A 271 -1.83 9.38 -32.33
C PHE A 271 -1.28 8.54 -33.48
N HIS A 272 -0.22 7.79 -33.22
CA HIS A 272 0.49 7.05 -34.27
C HIS A 272 -0.21 5.75 -34.68
N ARG A 273 -1.14 5.25 -33.85
CA ARG A 273 -1.89 4.02 -34.12
C ARG A 273 -3.35 4.12 -33.66
N ILE A 274 -4.28 3.85 -34.56
CA ILE A 274 -5.73 3.93 -34.36
C ILE A 274 -6.37 2.68 -34.96
N ILE A 275 -7.02 1.87 -34.13
CA ILE A 275 -7.69 0.64 -34.56
C ILE A 275 -9.18 0.78 -34.24
N GLN A 276 -9.99 0.83 -35.30
CA GLN A 276 -11.44 0.92 -35.18
C GLN A 276 -12.01 -0.31 -34.48
N GLY A 277 -12.85 -0.09 -33.46
CA GLY A 277 -13.42 -1.12 -32.60
C GLY A 277 -12.44 -1.67 -31.56
N PHE A 278 -11.33 -0.98 -31.28
CA PHE A 278 -10.34 -1.45 -30.31
C PHE A 278 -9.77 -0.32 -29.44
N MET A 279 -8.86 0.50 -29.97
CA MET A 279 -8.18 1.55 -29.21
C MET A 279 -7.53 2.63 -30.08
N ILE A 280 -7.25 3.77 -29.45
CA ILE A 280 -6.37 4.83 -29.97
C ILE A 280 -5.10 4.90 -29.11
N GLN A 281 -3.93 4.89 -29.71
CA GLN A 281 -2.63 4.85 -29.03
C GLN A 281 -1.77 6.08 -29.35
N THR A 282 -1.06 6.57 -28.33
CA THR A 282 -0.24 7.79 -28.38
C THR A 282 0.89 7.72 -27.34
N GLY A 283 1.59 8.83 -27.13
CA GLY A 283 2.64 8.96 -26.12
C GLY A 283 4.05 8.56 -26.57
N ASP A 284 4.26 8.41 -27.88
CA ASP A 284 5.58 8.20 -28.49
C ASP A 284 6.09 9.50 -29.14
N PRO A 285 7.21 10.09 -28.67
CA PRO A 285 7.80 11.28 -29.28
C PRO A 285 8.29 11.08 -30.73
N GLN A 286 8.66 9.85 -31.11
CA GLN A 286 9.14 9.55 -32.46
C GLN A 286 7.97 9.34 -33.43
N GLY A 287 6.82 8.91 -32.92
CA GLY A 287 5.58 8.73 -33.69
C GLY A 287 5.62 7.49 -34.60
N ASP A 288 6.48 6.52 -34.30
CA ASP A 288 6.60 5.24 -35.02
C ASP A 288 6.20 4.02 -34.16
N GLY A 289 5.89 4.25 -32.88
CA GLY A 289 5.47 3.24 -31.91
C GLY A 289 6.61 2.53 -31.19
N THR A 290 7.87 2.86 -31.49
CA THR A 290 9.06 2.21 -30.88
C THR A 290 9.72 3.04 -29.80
N GLY A 291 9.45 4.35 -29.75
CA GLY A 291 10.04 5.27 -28.80
C GLY A 291 9.23 5.47 -27.52
N GLY A 292 9.73 6.36 -26.67
CA GLY A 292 9.09 6.73 -25.41
C GLY A 292 9.75 6.11 -24.20
N GLU A 293 10.10 6.96 -23.23
CA GLU A 293 10.79 6.57 -22.00
C GLU A 293 10.03 7.13 -20.80
N SER A 294 10.10 6.45 -19.66
CA SER A 294 9.56 6.98 -18.42
C SER A 294 10.38 8.15 -17.88
N ILE A 295 9.83 8.84 -16.88
CA ILE A 295 10.52 9.93 -16.17
C ILE A 295 11.81 9.50 -15.45
N TRP A 296 12.03 8.19 -15.29
CA TRP A 296 13.21 7.62 -14.67
C TRP A 296 14.31 7.20 -15.67
N GLY A 297 14.12 7.48 -16.97
CA GLY A 297 15.13 7.22 -18.02
C GLY A 297 15.19 5.77 -18.48
N GLY A 298 14.05 5.09 -18.52
CA GLY A 298 13.92 3.70 -18.95
C GLY A 298 12.49 3.17 -18.82
N GLU A 299 12.35 1.86 -18.69
CA GLU A 299 11.06 1.18 -18.44
C GLU A 299 10.76 1.04 -16.94
N PHE A 300 9.48 0.92 -16.57
CA PHE A 300 9.03 0.68 -15.19
C PHE A 300 7.98 -0.44 -15.09
N GLU A 301 7.75 -0.90 -13.85
CA GLU A 301 6.90 -2.07 -13.57
C GLU A 301 5.42 -1.88 -13.88
N ASP A 302 4.68 -2.99 -14.03
CA ASP A 302 3.22 -2.97 -14.15
C ASP A 302 2.51 -2.81 -12.80
N GLU A 303 1.43 -2.05 -12.76
CA GLU A 303 0.59 -1.84 -11.57
C GLU A 303 -0.82 -2.41 -11.80
N PHE A 304 -0.98 -3.73 -11.62
CA PHE A 304 -2.28 -4.38 -11.78
C PHE A 304 -3.12 -4.30 -10.51
N HIS A 305 -4.38 -3.84 -10.66
CA HIS A 305 -5.34 -3.78 -9.57
C HIS A 305 -6.62 -4.56 -9.93
N ARG A 306 -7.14 -5.38 -9.01
CA ARG A 306 -8.30 -6.27 -9.27
C ARG A 306 -9.57 -5.53 -9.72
N ASN A 307 -9.72 -4.28 -9.28
CA ASN A 307 -10.87 -3.43 -9.60
C ASN A 307 -10.68 -2.63 -10.89
N LEU A 308 -9.46 -2.59 -11.45
CA LEU A 308 -9.14 -1.84 -12.66
C LEU A 308 -9.02 -2.83 -13.81
N LYS A 309 -10.05 -2.83 -14.65
CA LYS A 309 -10.20 -3.74 -15.78
C LYS A 309 -10.64 -2.97 -17.01
N HIS A 310 -10.42 -3.56 -18.18
CA HIS A 310 -10.92 -3.11 -19.47
C HIS A 310 -12.37 -3.59 -19.67
N ASP A 311 -13.20 -3.46 -18.62
CA ASP A 311 -14.59 -3.93 -18.58
C ASP A 311 -15.55 -3.02 -19.36
N ARG A 312 -15.11 -1.80 -19.67
CA ARG A 312 -15.89 -0.73 -20.28
C ARG A 312 -15.03 0.06 -21.27
N PRO A 313 -15.65 0.65 -22.31
CA PRO A 313 -14.95 1.55 -23.22
C PRO A 313 -14.39 2.78 -22.48
N PHE A 314 -13.50 3.48 -23.16
CA PHE A 314 -12.86 4.72 -22.71
C PHE A 314 -11.96 4.57 -21.49
N THR A 315 -11.38 3.38 -21.32
CA THR A 315 -10.39 3.09 -20.28
C THR A 315 -8.99 3.48 -20.78
N LEU A 316 -8.25 4.25 -19.99
CA LEU A 316 -6.85 4.62 -20.24
C LEU A 316 -5.93 3.56 -19.65
N SER A 317 -4.98 3.08 -20.45
CA SER A 317 -4.02 2.07 -20.03
C SER A 317 -2.65 2.27 -20.68
N MET A 318 -1.59 1.82 -20.01
CA MET A 318 -0.21 1.90 -20.52
C MET A 318 0.00 0.93 -21.68
N ALA A 319 0.70 1.38 -22.71
CA ALA A 319 1.23 0.51 -23.75
C ALA A 319 2.59 -0.04 -23.30
N ASN A 320 2.80 -1.33 -23.49
CA ASN A 320 4.03 -2.02 -23.14
C ASN A 320 4.37 -3.08 -24.21
N ALA A 321 5.65 -3.47 -24.29
CA ALA A 321 6.17 -4.53 -25.18
C ALA A 321 6.24 -5.89 -24.48
N GLY A 322 5.89 -5.96 -23.20
CA GLY A 322 5.88 -7.14 -22.36
C GLY A 322 5.67 -6.77 -20.89
N PRO A 323 5.71 -7.76 -19.98
CA PRO A 323 5.59 -7.49 -18.55
C PRO A 323 6.70 -6.55 -18.05
N ASN A 324 6.32 -5.53 -17.30
CA ASN A 324 7.19 -4.52 -16.69
C ASN A 324 8.00 -3.65 -17.67
N THR A 325 7.48 -3.43 -18.88
CA THR A 325 8.14 -2.59 -19.89
C THR A 325 7.35 -1.30 -20.16
N ASN A 326 6.83 -0.65 -19.11
CA ASN A 326 6.05 0.58 -19.29
C ASN A 326 6.98 1.77 -19.55
N GLY A 327 6.68 2.57 -20.57
CA GLY A 327 7.42 3.80 -20.92
C GLY A 327 6.55 5.05 -20.80
N SER A 328 6.45 5.83 -21.87
CA SER A 328 5.54 6.99 -21.95
C SER A 328 4.27 6.71 -22.79
N GLN A 329 4.24 5.61 -23.52
CA GLN A 329 3.12 5.31 -24.41
C GLN A 329 1.88 4.84 -23.63
N PHE A 330 0.72 5.30 -24.07
CA PHE A 330 -0.57 4.88 -23.51
C PHE A 330 -1.64 4.84 -24.59
N PHE A 331 -2.73 4.13 -24.29
CA PHE A 331 -3.87 4.02 -25.18
C PHE A 331 -5.20 4.25 -24.45
N VAL A 332 -6.21 4.62 -25.23
CA VAL A 332 -7.60 4.73 -24.81
C VAL A 332 -8.40 3.70 -25.58
N THR A 333 -9.06 2.80 -24.85
CA THR A 333 -9.94 1.79 -25.45
C THR A 333 -11.26 2.42 -25.92
N THR A 334 -11.81 1.92 -27.03
CA THR A 334 -13.12 2.37 -27.56
C THR A 334 -14.23 1.34 -27.33
N VAL A 335 -13.85 0.10 -26.97
CA VAL A 335 -14.72 -1.01 -26.58
C VAL A 335 -14.18 -1.70 -25.32
N PRO A 336 -14.97 -2.55 -24.64
CA PRO A 336 -14.44 -3.45 -23.60
C PRO A 336 -13.41 -4.43 -24.17
N CYS A 337 -12.24 -4.51 -23.55
CA CYS A 337 -11.09 -5.32 -24.00
C CYS A 337 -10.56 -6.23 -22.90
N PRO A 338 -11.36 -7.19 -22.36
CA PRO A 338 -10.97 -7.99 -21.19
C PRO A 338 -9.72 -8.86 -21.40
N TRP A 339 -9.31 -9.11 -22.66
CA TRP A 339 -8.07 -9.83 -22.97
C TRP A 339 -6.77 -9.06 -22.67
N LEU A 340 -6.89 -7.76 -22.36
CA LEU A 340 -5.80 -6.88 -21.91
C LEU A 340 -5.65 -6.86 -20.38
N ASP A 341 -6.62 -7.42 -19.64
CA ASP A 341 -6.59 -7.44 -18.17
C ASP A 341 -5.40 -8.26 -17.67
N GLY A 342 -4.64 -7.69 -16.73
CA GLY A 342 -3.43 -8.29 -16.18
C GLY A 342 -2.23 -8.31 -17.13
N LYS A 343 -2.32 -7.61 -18.27
CA LYS A 343 -1.20 -7.38 -19.20
C LYS A 343 -0.83 -5.92 -19.33
N HIS A 344 -1.82 -5.02 -19.26
CA HIS A 344 -1.61 -3.58 -19.34
C HIS A 344 -2.14 -2.87 -18.10
N THR A 345 -1.39 -1.88 -17.62
CA THR A 345 -1.71 -1.11 -16.42
C THR A 345 -2.80 -0.09 -16.71
N VAL A 346 -3.99 -0.30 -16.15
CA VAL A 346 -5.13 0.63 -16.25
C VAL A 346 -4.94 1.75 -15.22
N PHE A 347 -4.67 2.98 -15.68
CA PHE A 347 -4.36 4.11 -14.78
C PHE A 347 -5.35 5.28 -14.87
N GLY A 348 -6.37 5.19 -15.73
CA GLY A 348 -7.39 6.22 -15.81
C GLY A 348 -8.62 5.84 -16.63
N ARG A 349 -9.58 6.77 -16.72
CA ARG A 349 -10.79 6.62 -17.53
C ARG A 349 -11.31 7.97 -18.00
N VAL A 350 -11.82 8.04 -19.21
CA VAL A 350 -12.44 9.26 -19.76
C VAL A 350 -13.72 9.59 -18.99
N LEU A 351 -13.86 10.85 -18.58
CA LEU A 351 -15.05 11.43 -17.96
C LEU A 351 -15.87 12.26 -18.95
N GLN A 352 -15.20 13.01 -19.83
CA GLN A 352 -15.82 13.87 -20.85
C GLN A 352 -14.99 13.82 -22.14
N GLY A 353 -15.61 14.04 -23.30
CA GLY A 353 -14.93 13.93 -24.60
C GLY A 353 -14.93 12.51 -25.18
N MET A 354 -15.88 11.65 -24.79
CA MET A 354 -16.04 10.31 -25.39
C MET A 354 -16.35 10.39 -26.90
N ASP A 355 -17.08 11.41 -27.31
CA ASP A 355 -17.37 11.75 -28.70
C ASP A 355 -16.09 12.11 -29.46
N VAL A 356 -15.16 12.86 -28.85
CA VAL A 356 -13.84 13.17 -29.43
C VAL A 356 -13.04 11.89 -29.65
N VAL A 357 -12.98 11.00 -28.65
CA VAL A 357 -12.30 9.69 -28.78
C VAL A 357 -12.89 8.87 -29.93
N GLN A 358 -14.22 8.82 -30.05
CA GLN A 358 -14.90 8.12 -31.15
C GLN A 358 -14.66 8.79 -32.52
N ASN A 359 -14.52 10.11 -32.56
CA ASN A 359 -14.22 10.83 -33.80
C ASN A 359 -12.78 10.56 -34.27
N ILE A 360 -11.82 10.52 -33.33
CA ILE A 360 -10.43 10.12 -33.60
C ILE A 360 -10.40 8.69 -34.14
N GLU A 361 -11.14 7.77 -33.52
CA GLU A 361 -11.25 6.37 -33.95
C GLU A 361 -11.81 6.20 -35.38
N LYS A 362 -12.75 7.05 -35.79
CA LYS A 362 -13.40 6.98 -37.13
C LYS A 362 -12.54 7.57 -38.26
N THR A 363 -11.35 8.07 -37.95
CA THR A 363 -10.47 8.64 -38.99
C THR A 363 -9.92 7.55 -39.91
N GLN A 364 -9.67 7.92 -41.18
CA GLN A 364 -9.13 6.98 -42.14
C GLN A 364 -7.67 6.68 -41.82
N THR A 365 -7.35 5.40 -41.68
CA THR A 365 -6.00 4.88 -41.42
C THR A 365 -5.43 4.16 -42.64
N ASN A 366 -4.11 4.05 -42.68
CA ASN A 366 -3.39 3.25 -43.67
C ASN A 366 -3.35 1.75 -43.26
N CYS A 367 -2.60 0.94 -43.99
CA CYS A 367 -2.44 -0.49 -43.69
C CYS A 367 -1.73 -0.79 -42.36
N ASP A 368 -1.03 0.19 -41.78
CA ASP A 368 -0.30 0.06 -40.51
C ASP A 368 -1.08 0.66 -39.33
N ASP A 369 -2.40 0.83 -39.49
CA ASP A 369 -3.29 1.47 -38.51
C ASP A 369 -2.92 2.93 -38.18
N ARG A 370 -2.11 3.60 -39.01
CA ARG A 370 -1.70 5.01 -38.82
C ARG A 370 -2.69 5.94 -39.53
N PRO A 371 -3.18 7.02 -38.89
CA PRO A 371 -4.11 7.95 -39.53
C PRO A 371 -3.47 8.66 -40.73
N LEU A 372 -4.23 8.85 -41.80
CA LEU A 372 -3.79 9.59 -43.00
C LEU A 372 -3.58 11.09 -42.72
N VAL A 373 -4.33 11.63 -41.76
CA VAL A 373 -4.20 13.01 -41.29
C VAL A 373 -3.76 12.97 -39.84
N ASP A 374 -2.61 13.56 -39.55
CA ASP A 374 -2.06 13.56 -38.19
C ASP A 374 -3.01 14.21 -37.19
N ILE A 375 -3.37 13.46 -36.16
CA ILE A 375 -4.08 13.95 -34.99
C ILE A 375 -3.06 14.09 -33.87
N LYS A 376 -3.01 15.25 -33.23
CA LYS A 376 -1.97 15.58 -32.24
C LYS A 376 -2.57 15.97 -30.91
N ILE A 377 -1.85 15.66 -29.85
CA ILE A 377 -2.04 16.24 -28.53
C ILE A 377 -1.38 17.62 -28.57
N MET A 378 -2.16 18.67 -28.36
CA MET A 378 -1.65 20.04 -28.29
C MET A 378 -0.97 20.29 -26.95
N THR A 379 -1.66 19.95 -25.86
CA THR A 379 -1.12 20.02 -24.50
C THR A 379 -1.98 19.21 -23.54
N ILE A 380 -1.42 18.79 -22.41
CA ILE A 380 -2.16 18.09 -21.36
C ILE A 380 -2.10 18.91 -20.07
N LYS A 381 -3.26 19.38 -19.62
CA LYS A 381 -3.40 20.13 -18.38
C LYS A 381 -3.77 19.20 -17.23
N ILE A 382 -2.89 19.12 -16.22
CA ILE A 382 -3.17 18.37 -14.99
C ILE A 382 -4.00 19.21 -14.02
N ILE A 383 -4.99 18.56 -13.40
CA ILE A 383 -5.80 19.08 -12.31
C ILE A 383 -5.52 18.22 -11.06
N SER A 384 -4.85 18.82 -10.08
CA SER A 384 -4.40 18.19 -8.82
C SER A 384 -5.38 18.40 -7.65
#